data_AF-A0A4V3QW84-F1
#
_entry.id   AF-A0A4V3QW84-F1
#
_cell.length_a   1.000
_cell.length_b   1.000
_cell.length_c   1.000
_cell.angle_alpha   90.00
_cell.angle_beta   90.00
_cell.angle_gamma   90.00
#
_symmetry.space_group_name_H-M   'P 1'
#
loop_
_entity.id
_entity.type
_entity.pdbx_description
1 polymer ?
#
loop_
_entity_poly.entity_id
_entity_poly.type
_entity_poly.pdbx_seq_one_letter_code
_entity_poly.pdbx_strand_id
1 'polypeptide(L)'
;MSKFNERLFARLDTAAERTGVPAMACGKQSRRRLRWLPLVPLALASGSLLTGLIRADLANMGFALITLSYTLAVVLPIFGPLKPWGTPERVDEFDRALRGRAMLAGYATVSVAALIGMWLILGLAVIGDWPRERILWQLAGLPFYLLTLHLVVPTLHASWAIRPVEDD
;
A
#
# COMPACT_ATOMS: atom_id res chain seq x y z
N MET A 1 -33.76 -15.69 -27.58
CA MET A 1 -33.73 -14.21 -27.62
C MET A 1 -34.16 -13.73 -29.00
N SER A 2 -34.95 -12.66 -29.10
CA SER A 2 -35.52 -12.18 -30.38
C SER A 2 -34.43 -11.58 -31.29
N LYS A 3 -34.41 -11.95 -32.57
CA LYS A 3 -33.50 -11.41 -33.63
C LYS A 3 -33.50 -9.88 -33.72
N PHE A 4 -34.55 -9.24 -33.20
CA PHE A 4 -34.66 -7.79 -33.10
C PHE A 4 -33.66 -7.20 -32.09
N ASN A 5 -33.49 -7.85 -30.93
CA ASN A 5 -32.57 -7.39 -29.89
C ASN A 5 -31.13 -7.45 -30.39
N GLU A 6 -30.73 -8.53 -31.07
CA GLU A 6 -29.38 -8.67 -31.64
C GLU A 6 -29.05 -7.54 -32.63
N ARG A 7 -29.98 -7.18 -33.51
CA ARG A 7 -29.77 -6.07 -34.47
C ARG A 7 -29.71 -4.72 -33.79
N LEU A 8 -30.48 -4.53 -32.72
CA LEU A 8 -30.50 -3.27 -31.97
C LEU A 8 -29.21 -3.09 -31.17
N PHE A 9 -28.72 -4.16 -30.53
CA PHE A 9 -27.42 -4.17 -29.86
C PHE A 9 -26.27 -3.95 -30.86
N ALA A 10 -26.26 -4.62 -32.01
CA ALA A 10 -25.23 -4.41 -33.03
C ALA A 10 -25.18 -2.96 -33.52
N ARG A 11 -26.34 -2.30 -33.70
CA ARG A 11 -26.40 -0.88 -34.09
C ARG A 11 -25.93 0.06 -32.99
N LEU A 12 -26.21 -0.27 -31.72
CA LEU A 12 -25.72 0.49 -30.57
C LEU A 12 -24.20 0.36 -30.42
N ASP A 13 -23.65 -0.84 -30.60
CA ASP A 13 -22.20 -1.06 -30.59
C ASP A 13 -21.51 -0.29 -31.73
N THR A 14 -22.06 -0.34 -32.94
CA THR A 14 -21.48 0.40 -34.08
C THR A 14 -21.57 1.93 -33.87
N ALA A 15 -22.62 2.41 -33.22
CA ALA A 15 -22.76 3.81 -32.84
C ALA A 15 -21.75 4.20 -31.74
N ALA A 16 -21.55 3.33 -30.75
CA ALA A 16 -20.56 3.52 -29.70
C ALA A 16 -19.11 3.51 -30.26
N GLU A 17 -18.79 2.63 -31.20
CA GLU A 17 -17.49 2.59 -31.88
C GLU A 17 -17.17 3.91 -32.60
N ARG A 18 -18.17 4.52 -33.24
CA ARG A 18 -18.00 5.82 -33.92
C ARG A 18 -17.70 6.98 -32.96
N THR A 19 -18.06 6.86 -31.68
CA THR A 19 -17.76 7.90 -30.68
C THR A 19 -16.31 7.83 -30.18
N GLY A 20 -15.56 6.77 -30.52
CA GLY A 20 -14.19 6.57 -30.05
C GLY A 20 -14.06 6.27 -28.55
N VAL A 21 -15.18 6.24 -27.82
CA VAL A 21 -15.26 5.84 -26.40
C VAL A 21 -14.68 4.44 -26.14
N PRO A 22 -14.94 3.39 -26.95
CA PRO A 22 -14.33 2.08 -26.70
C PRO A 22 -12.81 2.08 -26.89
N ALA A 23 -12.27 2.89 -27.81
CA ALA A 23 -10.82 3.05 -27.97
C ALA A 23 -10.18 3.81 -26.78
N MET A 24 -10.93 4.67 -26.10
CA MET A 24 -10.49 5.31 -24.86
C MET A 24 -10.59 4.38 -23.64
N ALA A 25 -11.53 3.43 -23.63
CA ALA A 25 -11.72 2.44 -22.58
C ALA A 25 -10.75 1.23 -22.68
N CYS A 26 -10.33 0.87 -23.90
CA CYS A 26 -9.38 -0.23 -24.16
C CYS A 26 -7.90 0.16 -24.04
N GLY A 27 -7.56 1.25 -23.35
CA GLY A 27 -6.18 1.55 -23.01
C GLY A 27 -5.61 0.43 -22.14
N LYS A 28 -4.57 -0.26 -22.62
CA LYS A 28 -3.94 -1.44 -21.98
C LYS A 28 -3.62 -1.15 -20.51
N GLN A 29 -4.53 -1.48 -19.60
CA GLN A 29 -4.39 -1.22 -18.18
C GLN A 29 -3.40 -2.23 -17.59
N SER A 30 -2.13 -1.84 -17.49
CA SER A 30 -1.10 -2.63 -16.82
C SER A 30 -1.34 -2.65 -15.31
N ARG A 31 -2.24 -3.51 -14.84
CA ARG A 31 -2.53 -3.74 -13.41
C ARG A 31 -1.51 -4.73 -12.83
N ARG A 32 -0.27 -4.28 -12.58
CA ARG A 32 0.80 -5.14 -12.01
C ARG A 32 0.45 -5.56 -10.58
N ARG A 33 0.36 -6.87 -10.34
CA ARG A 33 0.07 -7.43 -9.02
C ARG A 33 1.38 -7.60 -8.25
N LEU A 34 1.46 -6.96 -7.09
CA LEU A 34 2.56 -7.13 -6.14
C LEU A 34 1.99 -7.65 -4.83
N ARG A 35 1.49 -8.89 -4.84
CA ARG A 35 0.76 -9.46 -3.69
C ARG A 35 1.66 -9.73 -2.49
N TRP A 36 2.88 -10.20 -2.76
CA TRP A 36 3.82 -10.67 -1.75
C TRP A 36 4.97 -9.71 -1.50
N LEU A 37 5.37 -8.92 -2.51
CA LEU A 37 6.51 -8.01 -2.38
C LEU A 37 6.35 -6.97 -1.25
N PRO A 38 5.16 -6.36 -1.03
CA PRO A 38 4.95 -5.42 0.07
C PRO A 38 5.03 -6.06 1.46
N LEU A 39 4.88 -7.39 1.58
CA LEU A 39 4.97 -8.08 2.87
C LEU A 39 6.41 -8.15 3.39
N VAL A 40 7.41 -8.13 2.50
CA VAL A 40 8.83 -8.17 2.88
C VAL A 40 9.23 -6.95 3.73
N PRO A 41 9.06 -5.69 3.25
CA PRO A 41 9.38 -4.53 4.07
C PRO A 41 8.49 -4.43 5.30
N LEU A 42 7.23 -4.88 5.23
CA LEU A 42 6.34 -4.88 6.40
C LEU A 42 6.82 -5.82 7.50
N ALA A 43 7.20 -7.05 7.14
CA ALA A 43 7.72 -8.04 8.08
C ALA A 43 9.04 -7.57 8.68
N LEU A 44 9.91 -6.96 7.87
CA LEU A 44 11.19 -6.43 8.31
C LEU A 44 11.03 -5.23 9.25
N ALA A 45 10.11 -4.31 8.96
CA ALA A 45 9.79 -3.17 9.82
C ALA A 45 9.12 -3.59 11.13
N SER A 46 8.24 -4.59 11.09
CA SER A 46 7.57 -5.09 12.30
C SER A 46 8.56 -5.88 13.16
N GLY A 47 9.40 -6.70 12.51
CA GLY A 47 10.47 -7.45 13.15
C GLY A 47 11.44 -6.53 13.87
N SER A 48 11.94 -5.49 13.20
CA SER A 48 12.91 -4.55 13.81
C SER A 48 12.38 -3.83 15.05
N LEU A 49 11.10 -3.42 15.02
CA LEU A 49 10.44 -2.78 16.15
C LEU A 49 10.29 -3.78 17.31
N LEU A 50 9.86 -5.01 17.04
CA LEU A 50 9.78 -6.09 18.03
C LEU A 50 11.16 -6.42 18.64
N THR A 51 12.22 -6.51 17.83
CA THR A 51 13.57 -6.79 18.34
C THR A 51 14.00 -5.72 19.33
N GLY A 52 13.71 -4.45 19.04
CA GLY A 52 14.06 -3.34 19.93
C GLY A 52 13.18 -3.27 21.19
N LEU A 53 11.93 -3.76 21.14
CA LEU A 53 11.07 -3.92 22.32
C LEU A 53 11.54 -5.04 23.26
N ILE A 54 12.15 -6.10 22.74
CA ILE A 54 12.61 -7.24 23.56
C ILE A 54 14.07 -7.06 24.00
N ARG A 55 14.95 -6.64 23.08
CA ARG A 55 16.40 -6.63 23.24
C ARG A 55 16.98 -5.23 23.08
N ALA A 56 17.42 -4.65 24.20
CA ALA A 56 18.04 -3.31 24.24
C ALA A 56 19.43 -3.29 23.57
N ASP A 57 20.17 -4.40 23.66
CA ASP A 57 21.51 -4.58 23.09
C ASP A 57 21.52 -4.51 21.55
N LEU A 58 20.37 -4.74 20.92
CA LEU A 58 20.20 -4.73 19.47
C LEU A 58 19.50 -3.46 18.95
N ALA A 59 19.41 -2.39 19.75
CA ALA A 59 18.70 -1.17 19.37
C ALA A 59 19.22 -0.56 18.05
N ASN A 60 20.55 -0.48 17.89
CA ASN A 60 21.20 0.03 16.67
C ASN A 60 20.88 -0.85 15.44
N MET A 61 20.90 -2.17 15.63
CA MET A 61 20.56 -3.13 14.57
C MET A 61 19.09 -3.00 14.18
N GLY A 62 18.19 -2.86 15.16
CA GLY A 62 16.77 -2.59 14.93
C GLY A 62 16.56 -1.31 14.13
N PHE A 63 17.25 -0.23 14.48
CA PHE A 63 17.17 1.03 13.74
C PHE A 63 17.70 0.92 12.29
N ALA A 64 18.81 0.21 12.08
CA ALA A 64 19.33 -0.04 10.73
C ALA A 64 18.35 -0.85 9.89
N LEU A 65 17.76 -1.91 10.47
CA LEU A 65 16.73 -2.72 9.83
C LEU A 65 15.49 -1.87 9.49
N ILE A 66 15.00 -1.02 10.39
CA ILE A 66 13.80 -0.23 10.10
C ILE A 66 14.04 0.79 8.99
N THR A 67 15.24 1.37 8.95
CA THR A 67 15.65 2.26 7.87
C THR A 67 15.71 1.52 6.53
N LEU A 68 16.28 0.30 6.52
CA LEU A 68 16.30 -0.55 5.33
C LEU A 68 14.89 -0.92 4.85
N SER A 69 13.98 -1.28 5.76
CA SER A 69 12.58 -1.55 5.39
C SER A 69 11.90 -0.34 4.76
N TYR A 70 12.17 0.85 5.29
CA TYR A 70 11.65 2.09 4.74
C TYR A 70 12.18 2.33 3.32
N THR A 71 13.49 2.16 3.08
CA THR A 71 14.08 2.29 1.74
C THR A 71 13.44 1.33 0.75
N LEU A 72 13.20 0.07 1.14
CA LEU A 72 12.50 -0.90 0.29
C LEU A 72 11.03 -0.48 0.04
N ALA A 73 10.36 0.07 1.04
CA ALA A 73 8.97 0.51 0.93
C ALA A 73 8.80 1.71 -0.02
N VAL A 74 9.77 2.62 -0.10
CA VAL A 74 9.75 3.77 -1.03
C VAL A 74 9.68 3.34 -2.50
N VAL A 75 10.20 2.15 -2.81
CA VAL A 75 10.20 1.61 -4.18
C VAL A 75 8.82 1.02 -4.55
N LEU A 76 8.00 0.64 -3.57
CA LEU A 76 6.71 -0.03 -3.84
C LEU A 76 5.68 0.84 -4.56
N PRO A 77 5.46 2.12 -4.24
CA PRO A 77 4.53 2.96 -5.00
C PRO A 77 4.94 3.17 -6.46
N ILE A 78 6.23 3.04 -6.79
CA ILE A 78 6.75 3.24 -8.14
C ILE A 78 6.35 2.07 -9.04
N PHE A 79 6.49 0.84 -8.55
CA PHE A 79 6.17 -0.38 -9.28
C PHE A 79 4.78 -0.94 -8.94
N GLY A 80 4.07 -0.26 -8.05
CA GLY A 80 2.83 -0.68 -7.41
C GLY A 80 1.65 -0.83 -8.36
N PRO A 81 0.58 -1.50 -7.90
CA PRO A 81 -0.68 -1.59 -8.65
C PRO A 81 -1.40 -0.24 -8.77
N LEU A 82 -1.10 0.71 -7.89
CA LEU A 82 -1.62 2.07 -7.94
C LEU A 82 -0.72 2.90 -8.86
N LYS A 83 -1.29 3.47 -9.92
CA LYS A 83 -0.55 4.42 -10.76
C LYS A 83 0.00 5.57 -9.90
N PRO A 84 1.27 5.97 -10.08
CA PRO A 84 1.81 7.17 -9.45
C PRO A 84 0.98 8.43 -9.74
N TRP A 85 1.09 9.44 -8.88
CA TRP A 85 0.53 10.76 -9.22
C TRP A 85 1.31 11.37 -10.39
N GLY A 86 0.58 11.92 -11.37
CA GLY A 86 1.19 12.57 -12.53
C GLY A 86 1.63 11.61 -13.65
N THR A 87 1.24 10.34 -13.63
CA THR A 87 1.47 9.46 -14.78
C THR A 87 0.76 9.96 -16.03
N PRO A 88 1.39 9.87 -17.22
CA PRO A 88 0.72 10.20 -18.49
C PRO A 88 -0.40 9.21 -18.83
N GLU A 89 -0.44 8.05 -18.18
CA GLU A 89 -1.54 7.11 -18.30
C GLU A 89 -2.85 7.66 -17.74
N ARG A 90 -3.93 7.51 -18.50
CA ARG A 90 -5.28 7.85 -18.04
C ARG A 90 -5.63 7.02 -16.79
N VAL A 91 -6.13 7.72 -15.78
CA VAL A 91 -6.63 7.15 -14.53
C VAL A 91 -8.14 7.08 -14.66
N ASP A 92 -8.67 5.86 -14.75
CA ASP A 92 -10.10 5.61 -14.81
C ASP A 92 -10.79 5.94 -13.48
N GLU A 93 -12.11 6.06 -13.49
CA GLU A 93 -12.90 6.28 -12.27
C GLU A 93 -12.70 5.15 -11.24
N PHE A 94 -12.56 3.91 -11.72
CA PHE A 94 -12.24 2.76 -10.87
C PHE A 94 -10.90 2.95 -10.15
N ASP A 95 -9.85 3.38 -10.87
CA ASP A 95 -8.52 3.58 -10.31
C ASP A 95 -8.52 4.72 -9.28
N ARG A 96 -9.29 5.79 -9.51
CA ARG A 96 -9.48 6.88 -8.53
C ARG A 96 -10.18 6.38 -7.27
N ALA A 97 -11.27 5.64 -7.41
CA ALA A 97 -12.01 5.09 -6.29
C ALA A 97 -11.17 4.08 -5.49
N LEU A 98 -10.43 3.20 -6.18
CA LEU A 98 -9.53 2.24 -5.56
C LEU A 98 -8.40 2.94 -4.79
N ARG A 99 -7.79 3.97 -5.39
CA ARG A 99 -6.76 4.78 -4.72
C ARG A 99 -7.31 5.45 -3.46
N GLY A 100 -8.49 6.05 -3.53
CA GLY A 100 -9.14 6.68 -2.38
C GLY A 100 -9.33 5.69 -1.22
N ARG A 101 -9.89 4.50 -1.50
CA ARG A 101 -10.08 3.45 -0.50
C ARG A 101 -8.75 2.94 0.08
N ALA A 102 -7.75 2.71 -0.78
CA ALA A 102 -6.44 2.24 -0.37
C ALA A 102 -5.71 3.25 0.53
N MET A 103 -5.80 4.54 0.21
CA MET A 103 -5.22 5.60 1.04
C MET A 103 -5.94 5.74 2.38
N LEU A 104 -7.28 5.66 2.40
CA LEU A 104 -8.06 5.64 3.65
C LEU A 104 -7.66 4.46 4.55
N ALA A 105 -7.52 3.26 3.98
CA ALA A 105 -7.02 2.09 4.71
C ALA A 105 -5.60 2.31 5.24
N GLY A 106 -4.71 2.91 4.43
CA GLY A 106 -3.37 3.31 4.85
C GLY A 106 -3.37 4.27 6.03
N TYR A 107 -4.12 5.36 5.94
CA TYR A 107 -4.25 6.35 7.02
C TYR A 107 -4.83 5.72 8.29
N ALA A 108 -5.92 4.95 8.18
CA ALA A 108 -6.51 4.28 9.34
C ALA A 108 -5.49 3.35 10.02
N THR A 109 -4.75 2.56 9.24
CA THR A 109 -3.72 1.64 9.76
C THR A 109 -2.59 2.40 10.44
N VAL A 110 -2.09 3.48 9.81
CA VAL A 110 -1.04 4.33 10.38
C VAL A 110 -1.51 4.99 11.68
N SER A 111 -2.72 5.54 11.72
CA SER A 111 -3.28 6.17 12.92
C SER A 111 -3.41 5.18 14.08
N VAL A 112 -3.96 3.99 13.82
CA VAL A 112 -4.07 2.94 14.84
C VAL A 112 -2.69 2.48 15.31
N ALA A 113 -1.76 2.24 14.39
CA ALA A 113 -0.39 1.85 14.72
C ALA A 113 0.37 2.93 15.50
N ALA A 114 0.15 4.21 15.19
CA ALA A 114 0.76 5.32 15.90
C ALA A 114 0.27 5.41 17.35
N LEU A 115 -1.05 5.30 17.55
CA LEU A 115 -1.65 5.29 18.89
C LEU A 115 -1.13 4.11 19.71
N ILE A 116 -1.22 2.89 19.16
CA ILE A 116 -0.77 1.68 19.85
C ILE A 116 0.73 1.74 20.12
N GLY A 117 1.54 2.09 19.11
CA GLY A 117 3.00 2.12 19.21
C GLY A 117 3.48 3.13 20.24
N MET A 118 2.89 4.33 20.28
CA MET A 118 3.27 5.36 21.25
C MET A 118 2.95 4.94 22.68
N TRP A 119 1.74 4.43 22.94
CA TRP A 119 1.35 3.96 24.27
C TRP A 119 2.13 2.72 24.70
N LEU A 120 2.43 1.81 23.78
CA LEU A 120 3.21 0.61 24.05
C LEU A 120 4.66 0.95 24.43
N ILE A 121 5.33 1.82 23.66
CA ILE A 121 6.70 2.26 23.96
C ILE A 121 6.74 2.98 25.30
N LEU A 122 5.80 3.90 25.55
CA LEU A 122 5.74 4.63 26.82
C LEU A 122 5.47 3.69 28.01
N GLY A 123 4.47 2.82 27.90
CA GLY A 123 4.10 1.87 28.96
C GLY A 123 5.24 0.92 29.29
N LEU A 124 5.90 0.34 28.28
CA LEU A 124 7.04 -0.55 28.49
C LEU A 124 8.27 0.19 29.04
N ALA A 125 8.49 1.43 28.63
CA ALA A 125 9.59 2.24 29.15
C ALA A 125 9.42 2.53 30.65
N VAL A 126 8.18 2.82 31.09
CA VAL A 126 7.85 3.08 32.50
C VAL A 126 7.90 1.79 33.33
N ILE A 127 7.34 0.70 32.83
CA ILE A 127 7.31 -0.58 33.57
C ILE A 127 8.71 -1.21 33.65
N GLY A 128 9.51 -1.07 32.59
CA GLY A 128 10.81 -1.71 32.45
C GLY A 128 12.00 -0.84 32.86
N ASP A 129 11.78 0.36 33.40
CA ASP A 129 12.82 1.35 33.72
C ASP A 129 13.89 1.47 32.62
N TRP A 130 13.43 1.71 31.39
CA TRP A 130 14.32 1.67 30.24
C TRP A 130 15.38 2.78 30.26
N PRO A 131 16.62 2.49 29.85
CA PRO A 131 17.63 3.51 29.68
C PRO A 131 17.20 4.50 28.60
N ARG A 132 17.56 5.78 28.80
CA ARG A 132 17.22 6.88 27.88
C ARG A 132 17.57 6.58 26.42
N GLU A 133 18.71 5.94 26.17
CA GLU A 133 19.16 5.58 24.83
C GLU A 133 18.17 4.65 24.12
N ARG A 134 17.64 3.64 24.81
CA ARG A 134 16.64 2.72 24.23
C ARG A 134 15.36 3.45 23.87
N ILE A 135 14.92 4.37 24.73
CA ILE A 135 13.72 5.19 24.49
C ILE A 135 13.91 6.04 23.23
N LEU A 136 15.07 6.70 23.09
CA LEU A 136 15.39 7.51 21.91
C LEU A 136 15.37 6.69 20.63
N TRP A 137 15.97 5.49 20.62
CA TRP A 137 15.96 4.63 19.43
C TRP A 137 14.56 4.14 19.06
N GLN A 138 13.71 3.80 20.03
CA GLN A 138 12.33 3.40 19.77
C GLN A 138 11.48 4.56 19.24
N LEU A 139 11.62 5.75 19.84
CA LEU A 139 10.96 6.97 19.37
C LEU A 139 11.44 7.39 17.98
N ALA A 140 12.73 7.21 17.67
CA ALA A 140 13.28 7.49 16.35
C ALA A 140 12.81 6.47 15.30
N GLY A 141 12.68 5.20 15.67
CA GLY A 141 12.24 4.12 14.77
C GLY A 141 10.74 4.16 14.45
N LEU A 142 9.90 4.58 15.40
CA LEU A 142 8.44 4.60 15.23
C LEU A 142 7.99 5.41 13.99
N PRO A 143 8.48 6.64 13.73
CA PRO A 143 8.17 7.36 12.49
C PRO A 143 8.51 6.58 11.21
N PHE A 144 9.68 5.92 11.16
CA PHE A 144 10.06 5.10 10.01
C PHE A 144 9.13 3.90 9.81
N TYR A 145 8.67 3.29 10.90
CA TYR A 145 7.64 2.26 10.85
C TYR A 145 6.32 2.79 10.26
N LEU A 146 5.85 3.94 10.76
CA LEU A 146 4.61 4.57 10.30
C LEU A 146 4.69 4.99 8.82
N LEU A 147 5.82 5.53 8.39
CA LEU A 147 6.08 5.84 6.98
C LEU A 147 6.10 4.58 6.12
N THR A 148 6.70 3.50 6.62
CA THR A 148 6.68 2.20 5.93
C THR A 148 5.25 1.69 5.77
N LEU A 149 4.44 1.74 6.82
CA LEU A 149 3.01 1.40 6.75
C LEU A 149 2.26 2.28 5.74
N HIS A 150 2.52 3.59 5.73
CA HIS A 150 1.89 4.53 4.81
C HIS A 150 2.17 4.18 3.34
N LEU A 151 3.35 3.65 3.02
CA LEU A 151 3.74 3.27 1.65
C LEU A 151 3.26 1.85 1.28
N VAL A 152 3.31 0.92 2.24
CA VAL A 152 3.03 -0.51 2.04
C VAL A 152 1.53 -0.82 2.07
N VAL A 153 0.78 -0.23 3.00
CA VAL A 153 -0.63 -0.61 3.22
C VAL A 153 -1.52 -0.27 2.01
N PRO A 154 -1.43 0.93 1.39
CA PRO A 154 -2.21 1.22 0.20
C PRO A 154 -1.84 0.32 -0.98
N THR A 155 -0.55 0.02 -1.16
CA THR A 155 -0.08 -0.87 -2.24
C THR A 155 -0.54 -2.31 -2.02
N LEU A 156 -0.51 -2.81 -0.78
CA LEU A 156 -1.02 -4.13 -0.42
C LEU A 156 -2.55 -4.20 -0.62
N HIS A 157 -3.30 -3.24 -0.09
CA HIS A 157 -4.75 -3.17 -0.22
C HIS A 157 -5.17 -3.16 -1.70
N ALA A 158 -4.53 -2.32 -2.51
CA ALA A 158 -4.81 -2.26 -3.94
C ALA A 158 -4.42 -3.57 -4.66
N SER A 159 -3.28 -4.19 -4.31
CA SER A 159 -2.85 -5.46 -4.94
C SER A 159 -3.80 -6.62 -4.66
N TRP A 160 -4.53 -6.58 -3.54
CA TRP A 160 -5.48 -7.64 -3.15
C TRP A 160 -6.90 -7.36 -3.64
N ALA A 161 -7.29 -6.08 -3.77
CA ALA A 161 -8.61 -5.68 -4.26
C ALA A 161 -8.81 -5.91 -5.78
N ILE A 162 -7.74 -5.95 -6.58
CA ILE A 162 -7.85 -6.19 -8.02
C ILE A 162 -8.05 -7.70 -8.28
N ARG A 163 -9.20 -8.10 -8.84
CA ARG A 163 -9.48 -9.50 -9.29
C ARG A 163 -8.68 -9.85 -10.56
N PRO A 164 -8.19 -11.10 -10.72
CA PRO A 164 -7.55 -11.52 -11.97
C PRO A 164 -8.50 -11.28 -13.14
N VAL A 165 -7.99 -10.67 -14.21
CA VAL A 165 -8.63 -10.82 -15.50
C VAL A 165 -8.14 -12.19 -15.95
N GLU A 166 -9.06 -13.15 -16.07
CA GLU A 166 -8.77 -14.40 -16.77
C GLU A 166 -8.48 -13.99 -18.21
N ASP A 167 -7.24 -14.19 -18.64
CA ASP A 167 -6.87 -14.12 -20.06
C ASP A 167 -7.45 -15.39 -20.71
N ASP A 168 -8.73 -15.35 -21.08
CA ASP A 168 -9.38 -16.31 -21.98
C ASP A 168 -9.19 -15.89 -23.44
#